data_AF-A0A9N7JKD9-F1
#
_entry.id   AF-A0A9N7JKD9-F1
#
_cell.length_a   1.000
_cell.length_b   1.000
_cell.length_c   1.000
_cell.angle_alpha   90.00
_cell.angle_beta   90.00
_cell.angle_gamma   90.00
#
_symmetry.space_group_name_H-M   'P 1'
#
loop_
_entity.id
_entity.type
_entity.pdbx_description
1 polymer ?
#
loop_
_entity_poly.entity_id
_entity_poly.type
_entity_poly.pdbx_seq_one_letter_code
_entity_poly.pdbx_strand_id
1 'polypeptide(L)'
;MWIEQGSAYDVAASQCMYYDQPQNELDEIVILITIATRFARCGKPLGDDFKQVLKKKIESFNILDLSKYNLNEDELKALKEEISEVSGYISN
;
A
#
# COMPACT_ATOMS: atom_id res chain seq x y z
N MET A 1 21.21 16.50 14.98
CA MET A 1 19.76 16.54 15.22
C MET A 1 19.13 15.58 14.22
N TRP A 2 18.74 14.39 14.65
CA TRP A 2 18.08 13.42 13.79
C TRP A 2 16.67 13.96 13.54
N ILE A 3 16.41 14.41 12.31
CA ILE A 3 15.05 14.79 11.89
C ILE A 3 14.20 13.53 12.10
N GLU A 4 13.15 13.63 12.90
CA GLU A 4 12.17 12.55 13.08
C GLU A 4 11.61 12.17 11.71
N GLN A 5 12.20 11.17 11.06
CA GLN A 5 11.78 10.73 9.73
C GLN A 5 10.33 10.24 9.72
N GLY A 6 9.77 9.90 10.90
CA GLY A 6 8.38 9.46 11.04
C GLY A 6 7.35 10.47 10.55
N SER A 7 7.52 11.77 10.84
CA SER A 7 6.61 12.81 10.35
C SER A 7 6.86 13.15 8.88
N ALA A 8 8.09 12.97 8.39
CA ALA A 8 8.42 13.15 6.98
C ALA A 8 7.81 12.05 6.08
N TYR A 9 7.66 10.82 6.56
CA TYR A 9 7.05 9.73 5.79
C TYR A 9 5.54 9.86 5.65
N ASP A 10 4.81 10.31 6.68
CA ASP A 10 3.37 10.64 6.56
C ASP A 10 3.13 11.76 5.56
N VAL A 11 3.95 12.80 5.61
CA VAL A 11 3.88 13.92 4.67
C VAL A 11 4.28 13.47 3.27
N ALA A 12 5.33 12.66 3.11
CA ALA A 12 5.74 12.15 1.80
C ALA A 12 4.73 11.16 1.20
N ALA A 13 4.12 10.30 2.01
CA ALA A 13 3.04 9.40 1.58
C ALA A 13 1.79 10.19 1.18
N SER A 14 1.42 11.20 1.97
CA SER A 14 0.30 12.09 1.65
C SER A 14 0.57 12.92 0.39
N GLN A 15 1.81 13.39 0.19
CA GLN A 15 2.22 14.09 -1.02
C GLN A 15 2.25 13.16 -2.23
N CYS A 16 2.72 11.91 -2.08
CA CYS A 16 2.59 10.89 -3.12
C CYS A 16 1.13 10.69 -3.48
N MET A 17 0.24 10.45 -2.52
CA MET A 17 -1.20 10.29 -2.81
C MET A 17 -1.86 11.55 -3.41
N TYR A 18 -1.34 12.74 -3.12
CA TYR A 18 -1.87 14.00 -3.65
C TYR A 18 -1.40 14.31 -5.08
N TYR A 19 -0.14 14.00 -5.40
CA TYR A 19 0.46 14.29 -6.71
C TYR A 19 0.42 13.10 -7.68
N ASP A 20 0.45 11.88 -7.16
CA ASP A 20 0.32 10.68 -7.95
C ASP A 20 -1.16 10.51 -8.32
N GLN A 21 -1.44 10.58 -9.62
CA GLN A 21 -2.77 10.29 -10.14
C GLN A 21 -2.73 8.85 -10.64
N PRO A 22 -3.36 7.91 -9.92
CA PRO A 22 -3.46 6.53 -10.35
C PRO A 22 -4.05 6.49 -11.76
N GLN A 23 -3.38 5.80 -12.69
CA GLN A 23 -3.90 5.71 -14.05
C GLN A 23 -5.03 4.68 -14.14
N ASN A 24 -5.09 3.78 -13.16
CA ASN A 24 -6.09 2.72 -13.06
C ASN A 24 -6.27 2.26 -11.59
N GLU A 25 -7.23 1.37 -11.36
CA GLU A 25 -7.54 0.84 -10.02
C GLU A 25 -6.42 -0.02 -9.42
N LEU A 26 -5.58 -0.66 -10.24
CA LEU A 26 -4.43 -1.43 -9.74
C LEU A 26 -3.38 -0.48 -9.16
N ASP A 27 -3.11 0.65 -9.82
CA ASP A 27 -2.16 1.66 -9.31
C ASP A 27 -2.60 2.17 -7.93
N GLU A 28 -3.90 2.45 -7.75
CA GLU A 28 -4.45 2.85 -6.45
C GLU A 28 -4.15 1.83 -5.34
N ILE A 29 -4.25 0.55 -5.67
CA ILE A 29 -4.00 -0.54 -4.72
C ILE A 29 -2.49 -0.61 -4.43
N VAL A 30 -1.65 -0.66 -5.46
CA VAL A 30 -0.20 -0.79 -5.34
C VAL A 30 0.41 0.34 -4.50
N ILE A 31 -0.02 1.59 -4.73
CA ILE A 31 0.47 2.76 -3.98
C ILE A 31 0.17 2.60 -2.48
N LEU A 32 -1.06 2.23 -2.13
CA LEU A 32 -1.48 2.11 -0.73
C LEU A 32 -0.79 0.94 -0.03
N ILE A 33 -0.63 -0.20 -0.72
CA ILE A 33 0.14 -1.35 -0.22
C ILE A 33 1.61 -0.97 0.00
N THR A 34 2.22 -0.25 -0.95
CA THR A 34 3.61 0.23 -0.85
C THR A 34 3.81 1.18 0.33
N ILE A 35 2.87 2.10 0.57
CA ILE A 35 2.91 2.99 1.73
C ILE A 35 2.82 2.16 3.00
N ALA A 36 1.86 1.23 3.10
CA ALA A 36 1.65 0.42 4.29
C ALA A 36 2.87 -0.44 4.65
N THR A 37 3.49 -1.11 3.67
CA THR A 37 4.71 -1.91 3.90
C THR A 37 5.87 -1.04 4.39
N ARG A 38 6.08 0.15 3.81
CA ARG A 38 7.13 1.07 4.25
C ARG A 38 6.93 1.53 5.69
N PHE A 39 5.70 1.90 6.06
CA PHE A 39 5.37 2.30 7.42
C PHE A 39 5.66 1.20 8.43
N ALA A 40 5.17 0.00 8.15
CA ALA A 40 5.35 -1.15 9.02
C ALA A 40 6.82 -1.55 9.16
N ARG A 41 7.60 -1.55 8.07
CA ARG A 41 9.04 -1.83 8.08
C ARG A 41 9.86 -0.78 8.84
N CYS A 42 9.37 0.46 8.93
CA CYS A 42 9.95 1.50 9.77
C CYS A 42 9.50 1.42 11.24
N GLY A 43 8.76 0.39 11.65
CA GLY A 43 8.25 0.23 13.01
C GLY A 43 7.17 1.25 13.37
N LYS A 44 6.53 1.88 12.38
CA LYS A 44 5.45 2.84 12.59
C LYS A 44 4.10 2.12 12.55
N PRO A 45 3.23 2.33 13.57
CA PRO A 45 1.90 1.75 13.54
C PRO A 45 1.07 2.39 12.41
N LEU A 46 0.28 1.57 11.73
CA LEU A 46 -0.73 2.06 10.78
C LEU A 46 -1.92 2.61 11.57
N GLY A 47 -2.38 3.82 11.23
CA GLY A 47 -3.59 4.39 11.82
C GLY A 47 -4.85 3.59 11.45
N ASP A 48 -5.85 3.59 12.32
CA ASP A 48 -7.06 2.78 12.15
C ASP A 48 -7.86 3.13 10.88
N ASP A 49 -7.96 4.42 10.55
CA ASP A 49 -8.59 4.88 9.31
C ASP A 49 -7.86 4.33 8.08
N PHE A 50 -6.52 4.33 8.12
CA PHE A 50 -5.71 3.79 7.04
C PHE A 50 -5.84 2.26 6.94
N LYS A 51 -5.89 1.55 8.08
CA LYS A 51 -6.18 0.10 8.11
C LYS A 51 -7.53 -0.22 7.46
N GLN A 52 -8.58 0.59 7.69
CA GLN A 52 -9.88 0.40 7.05
C GLN A 52 -9.84 0.63 5.53
N VAL A 53 -9.10 1.64 5.07
CA VAL A 53 -8.88 1.88 3.64
C VAL A 53 -8.15 0.68 3.01
N LEU A 54 -7.08 0.20 3.64
CA LEU A 54 -6.32 -0.95 3.14
C LEU A 54 -7.17 -2.22 3.05
N LYS A 55 -8.03 -2.51 4.06
CA LYS A 55 -8.96 -3.65 4.00
C LYS A 55 -9.82 -3.62 2.73
N LYS A 56 -10.45 -2.47 2.45
CA LYS A 56 -11.30 -2.30 1.25
C LYS A 56 -10.51 -2.46 -0.05
N LYS A 57 -9.27 -1.98 -0.08
CA LYS A 57 -8.40 -2.09 -1.27
C LYS A 57 -7.90 -3.51 -1.51
N ILE A 58 -7.60 -4.26 -0.46
CA ILE A 58 -7.26 -5.69 -0.56
C ILE A 58 -8.48 -6.51 -1.02
N GLU A 59 -9.67 -6.21 -0.50
CA GLU A 59 -10.91 -6.82 -1.00
C GLU A 59 -11.13 -6.52 -2.48
N SER A 60 -10.89 -5.26 -2.90
CA SER A 60 -10.96 -4.85 -4.31
C SER A 60 -9.95 -5.60 -5.17
N PHE A 61 -8.71 -5.77 -4.69
CA PHE A 61 -7.68 -6.55 -5.37
C PHE A 61 -8.10 -8.01 -5.61
N ASN A 62 -8.75 -8.65 -4.64
CA ASN A 62 -9.13 -10.05 -4.74
C ASN A 62 -10.21 -10.33 -5.81
N ILE A 63 -10.98 -9.30 -6.19
CA ILE A 63 -12.00 -9.39 -7.25
C ILE A 63 -11.56 -8.72 -8.56
N LEU A 64 -10.36 -8.13 -8.57
CA LEU A 64 -9.81 -7.40 -9.70
C LEU A 64 -9.45 -8.37 -10.84
N ASP A 65 -9.88 -8.05 -12.07
CA ASP A 65 -9.45 -8.79 -13.26
C ASP A 65 -8.03 -8.38 -13.66
N LEU A 66 -7.05 -9.06 -13.07
CA LEU A 66 -5.63 -8.80 -13.25
C LEU A 66 -5.14 -9.03 -14.69
N SER A 67 -5.90 -9.76 -15.52
CA SER A 67 -5.52 -9.99 -16.92
C SER A 67 -5.48 -8.70 -17.75
N LYS A 68 -6.14 -7.64 -17.29
CA LYS A 68 -6.20 -6.32 -17.94
C LYS A 68 -4.94 -5.47 -17.74
N TYR A 69 -4.04 -5.87 -16.84
CA TYR A 69 -2.93 -5.03 -16.38
C TYR A 69 -1.55 -5.47 -16.90
N ASN A 70 -1.50 -6.50 -17.75
CA ASN A 70 -0.27 -6.99 -18.40
C ASN A 70 0.91 -7.21 -17.44
N LEU A 71 0.62 -7.67 -16.21
CA LEU A 71 1.62 -8.03 -15.21
C LEU A 71 2.29 -9.35 -15.60
N ASN A 72 3.61 -9.42 -15.45
CA ASN A 72 4.31 -10.70 -15.53
C ASN A 72 4.15 -11.53 -14.23
N GLU A 73 4.55 -12.80 -14.28
CA GLU A 73 4.39 -13.71 -13.13
C GLU A 73 5.16 -13.26 -11.89
N ASP A 74 6.36 -12.69 -12.06
CA ASP A 74 7.19 -12.21 -10.97
C ASP A 74 6.60 -10.96 -10.31
N GLU A 75 6.09 -10.01 -11.10
CA GLU A 75 5.38 -8.82 -10.62
C GLU A 75 4.13 -9.19 -9.83
N LEU A 76 3.33 -10.13 -10.36
CA LEU A 76 2.13 -10.59 -9.69
C LEU A 76 2.46 -11.32 -8.38
N LYS A 77 3.52 -12.12 -8.38
CA LYS A 77 3.99 -12.81 -7.17
C LYS A 77 4.45 -11.80 -6.11
N ALA A 78 5.29 -10.83 -6.48
CA ALA A 78 5.77 -9.79 -5.57
C ALA A 78 4.61 -9.01 -4.95
N LEU A 79 3.63 -8.59 -5.77
CA LEU A 79 2.46 -7.87 -5.28
C LEU A 79 1.62 -8.69 -4.29
N LYS A 80 1.42 -9.99 -4.55
CA LYS A 80 0.71 -10.88 -3.63
C LYS A 80 1.46 -11.08 -2.31
N GLU A 81 2.79 -11.16 -2.35
CA GLU A 81 3.62 -11.23 -1.15
C GLU A 81 3.50 -9.97 -0.29
N GLU A 82 3.54 -8.78 -0.92
CA GLU A 82 3.35 -7.51 -0.21
C GLU A 82 1.94 -7.37 0.39
N ILE A 83 0.89 -7.79 -0.34
CA ILE A 83 -0.48 -7.78 0.19
C ILE A 83 -0.63 -8.71 1.39
N SER A 84 0.02 -9.88 1.35
CA SER A 84 0.05 -10.82 2.47
C SER A 84 0.73 -10.21 3.70
N GLU A 85 1.89 -9.56 3.49
CA GLU A 85 2.62 -8.84 4.55
C GLU A 85 1.74 -7.77 5.21
N VAL A 86 1.11 -6.91 4.39
CA VAL A 86 0.22 -5.83 4.87
C VAL A 86 -1.00 -6.38 5.61
N SER A 87 -1.60 -7.47 5.13
CA SER A 87 -2.73 -8.13 5.79
C SER A 87 -2.39 -8.56 7.22
N GLY A 88 -1.14 -8.95 7.48
CA GLY A 88 -0.63 -9.23 8.81
C GLY A 88 -0.63 -8.01 9.73
N TYR A 89 -0.33 -6.81 9.21
CA TYR A 89 -0.31 -5.56 10.00
C TYR A 89 -1.70 -4.99 10.27
N ILE A 90 -2.67 -5.33 9.43
CA ILE A 90 -4.07 -4.91 9.59
C ILE A 90 -4.78 -5.73 10.67
N SER A 91 -4.38 -6.99 10.84
CA SER A 91 -5.02 -7.96 11.75
C SER A 91 -4.51 -7.87 13.20
N ASN A 92 -3.39 -7.17 13.42
CA ASN A 92 -2.80 -6.85 14.72
C ASN A 92 -3.20 -5.45 15.19
#